data_AF-A0A835LPV7-F1
#
_entry.id   AF-A0A835LPV7-F1
#
_cell.length_a   1.000
_cell.length_b   1.000
_cell.length_c   1.000
_cell.angle_alpha   90.00
_cell.angle_beta   90.00
_cell.angle_gamma   90.00
#
_symmetry.space_group_name_H-M   'P 1'
#
loop_
_entity.id
_entity.type
_entity.pdbx_description
1 polymer ?
#
loop_
_entity_poly.entity_id
_entity_poly.type
_entity_poly.pdbx_seq_one_letter_code
_entity_poly.pdbx_strand_id
1 'polypeptide(L)'
;MRDIDFEIIVVDDGSPDGTQQVVRQLQQLYGEDRILLRARPRKLGLGTAYVHGLKHASGNFVVIMDADLSHHDMFIRKQRETGASIVTGTRYVRGGGVHGWNLMRKLTSRGANVLAQTLLWPGVSDLTGSFRLYRKSVLQDVINSCVSKGYVFQMEMIVRASRKGYHIEEVPITFVDRVYGSSKLGGSEIVEYLKGLAYLLVTT
;
A
#
# COMPACT_ATOMS: atom_id res chain seq x y z
N MET A 1 -5.83 19.75 -4.81
CA MET A 1 -4.36 19.80 -4.73
C MET A 1 -3.69 21.18 -4.78
N ARG A 2 -4.38 22.31 -5.06
CA ARG A 2 -3.69 23.63 -5.21
C ARG A 2 -3.00 24.18 -3.95
N ASP A 3 -3.29 23.64 -2.77
CA ASP A 3 -2.70 24.07 -1.48
C ASP A 3 -1.92 22.95 -0.76
N ILE A 4 -1.31 22.03 -1.51
CA ILE A 4 -0.50 20.95 -0.93
C ILE A 4 0.81 20.89 -1.68
N ASP A 5 1.90 21.09 -0.95
CA ASP A 5 3.23 20.82 -1.45
C ASP A 5 3.49 19.31 -1.44
N PHE A 6 4.01 18.78 -2.54
CA PHE A 6 4.21 17.35 -2.72
C PHE A 6 5.42 17.05 -3.60
N GLU A 7 5.98 15.87 -3.35
CA GLU A 7 7.02 15.25 -4.17
C GLU A 7 6.57 13.83 -4.54
N ILE A 8 7.07 13.32 -5.66
CA ILE A 8 6.82 11.95 -6.12
C ILE A 8 8.15 11.21 -6.09
N ILE A 9 8.24 10.16 -5.27
CA ILE A 9 9.43 9.32 -5.19
C ILE A 9 9.16 8.01 -5.91
N VAL A 10 9.84 7.82 -7.04
CA VAL A 10 9.77 6.58 -7.82
C VAL A 10 10.92 5.67 -7.42
N VAL A 11 10.61 4.59 -6.70
CA VAL A 11 11.58 3.55 -6.36
C VAL A 11 11.53 2.47 -7.42
N ASP A 12 12.60 2.35 -8.21
CA ASP A 12 12.70 1.38 -9.30
C ASP A 12 13.66 0.23 -8.96
N ASP A 13 13.30 -1.00 -9.28
CA ASP A 13 14.04 -2.22 -8.94
C ASP A 13 14.89 -2.77 -10.09
N GLY A 14 15.40 -1.88 -10.94
CA GLY A 14 16.15 -2.25 -12.14
C GLY A 14 15.22 -2.75 -13.23
N SER A 15 14.11 -2.04 -13.48
CA SER A 15 13.12 -2.47 -14.46
C SER A 15 13.72 -2.46 -15.87
N PRO A 16 13.54 -3.55 -16.66
CA PRO A 16 14.13 -3.67 -17.99
C PRO A 16 13.32 -2.97 -19.10
N ASP A 17 12.16 -2.42 -18.75
CA ASP A 17 11.12 -1.96 -19.68
C ASP A 17 11.18 -0.47 -20.02
N GLY A 18 12.26 0.21 -19.63
CA GLY A 18 12.42 1.64 -19.89
C GLY A 18 11.84 2.57 -18.81
N THR A 19 11.34 2.02 -17.69
CA THR A 19 10.75 2.82 -16.60
C THR A 19 11.64 3.97 -16.15
N GLN A 20 12.94 3.75 -15.95
CA GLN A 20 13.87 4.80 -15.50
C GLN A 20 14.01 5.94 -16.52
N GLN A 21 13.98 5.63 -17.83
CA GLN A 21 14.04 6.61 -18.90
C GLN A 21 12.79 7.49 -18.90
N VAL A 22 11.61 6.88 -18.74
CA VAL A 22 10.34 7.60 -18.63
C VAL A 22 10.35 8.54 -17.42
N VAL A 23 10.80 8.07 -16.25
CA VAL A 23 10.89 8.92 -15.06
C VAL A 23 11.84 10.09 -15.29
N ARG A 24 12.99 9.89 -15.94
CA ARG A 24 13.92 10.98 -16.28
C ARG A 24 13.29 12.02 -17.24
N GLN A 25 12.49 11.59 -18.20
CA GLN A 25 11.74 12.51 -19.06
C GLN A 25 10.72 13.31 -18.24
N LEU A 26 10.02 12.66 -17.30
CA LEU A 26 9.11 13.36 -16.39
C LEU A 26 9.85 14.36 -15.49
N GLN A 27 11.06 14.04 -15.02
CA GLN A 27 11.91 14.97 -14.28
C GLN A 27 12.25 16.22 -15.10
N GLN A 28 12.55 16.08 -16.40
CA GLN A 28 12.80 17.22 -17.28
C GLN A 28 11.56 18.11 -17.47
N LEU A 29 10.37 17.51 -17.49
CA LEU A 29 9.11 18.24 -17.70
C LEU A 29 8.57 18.91 -16.43
N TYR A 30 8.70 18.26 -15.28
CA TYR A 30 8.06 18.68 -14.02
C TYR A 30 9.05 19.14 -12.94
N GLY A 31 10.35 18.98 -13.16
CA GLY A 31 11.43 19.35 -12.25
C GLY A 31 11.97 18.17 -11.44
N GLU A 32 13.29 18.15 -11.27
CA GLU A 32 14.01 17.12 -10.50
C GLU A 32 13.70 17.18 -8.99
N ASP A 33 13.27 18.34 -8.48
CA ASP A 33 12.86 18.50 -7.08
C ASP A 33 11.45 17.95 -6.81
N ARG A 34 10.61 17.81 -7.86
CA ARG A 34 9.25 17.27 -7.72
C ARG A 34 9.17 15.77 -7.97
N ILE A 35 10.01 15.25 -8.86
CA ILE A 35 10.03 13.84 -9.22
C ILE A 35 11.41 13.29 -8.92
N LEU A 36 11.48 12.37 -7.95
CA LEU A 36 12.72 11.80 -7.45
C LEU A 36 12.84 10.34 -7.89
N LEU A 37 13.72 10.06 -8.84
CA LEU A 37 14.07 8.69 -9.20
C LEU A 37 15.05 8.10 -8.17
N ARG A 38 14.70 6.94 -7.63
CA ARG A 38 15.48 6.19 -6.63
C ARG A 38 15.65 4.74 -7.09
N ALA A 39 16.52 4.56 -8.09
CA ALA A 39 16.83 3.26 -8.67
C ALA A 39 17.62 2.36 -7.71
N ARG A 40 17.33 1.07 -7.76
CA ARG A 40 17.96 -0.01 -7.00
C ARG A 40 18.49 -1.07 -7.98
N PRO A 41 19.54 -1.83 -7.62
CA PRO A 41 20.23 -2.70 -8.57
C PRO A 41 19.40 -3.90 -9.03
N ARG A 42 18.40 -4.32 -8.25
CA ARG A 42 17.53 -5.47 -8.54
C ARG A 42 16.29 -5.43 -7.65
N LYS A 43 15.37 -6.37 -7.89
CA LYS A 43 14.22 -6.62 -7.02
C LYS A 43 14.65 -7.13 -5.64
N LEU A 44 14.57 -6.25 -4.63
CA LEU A 44 14.95 -6.54 -3.24
C LEU A 44 13.74 -6.72 -2.31
N GLY A 45 12.53 -6.72 -2.85
CA GLY A 45 11.28 -6.88 -2.11
C GLY A 45 10.57 -5.55 -1.80
N LEU A 46 9.27 -5.65 -1.51
CA LEU A 46 8.39 -4.49 -1.36
C LEU A 46 8.69 -3.67 -0.10
N GLY A 47 8.87 -4.33 1.06
CA GLY A 47 9.19 -3.62 2.30
C GLY A 47 10.51 -2.84 2.22
N THR A 48 11.53 -3.39 1.55
CA THR A 48 12.81 -2.68 1.34
C THR A 48 12.65 -1.49 0.39
N ALA A 49 11.70 -1.56 -0.56
CA ALA A 49 11.37 -0.44 -1.43
C ALA A 49 10.75 0.70 -0.62
N TYR A 50 9.85 0.37 0.33
CA TYR A 50 9.21 1.36 1.19
C TYR A 50 10.23 2.02 2.12
N VAL A 51 11.13 1.25 2.74
CA VAL A 51 12.23 1.80 3.53
C VAL A 51 13.08 2.76 2.68
N HIS A 52 13.40 2.36 1.44
CA HIS A 52 14.20 3.19 0.55
C HIS A 52 13.49 4.49 0.16
N GLY A 53 12.20 4.42 -0.19
CA GLY A 53 11.39 5.61 -0.49
C GLY A 53 11.24 6.52 0.72
N LEU A 54 10.93 5.96 1.88
CA LEU A 54 10.75 6.70 3.14
C LEU A 54 11.99 7.48 3.57
N LYS A 55 13.20 6.92 3.35
CA LYS A 55 14.47 7.61 3.61
C LYS A 55 14.64 8.89 2.79
N HIS A 56 14.01 8.96 1.62
CA HIS A 56 14.10 10.10 0.72
C HIS A 56 12.87 11.01 0.78
N ALA A 57 11.78 10.58 1.43
CA ALA A 57 10.60 11.41 1.64
C ALA A 57 10.96 12.58 2.57
N SER A 58 10.64 13.78 2.16
CA SER A 58 10.73 15.03 2.92
C SER A 58 9.39 15.39 3.58
N GLY A 59 8.27 14.99 2.97
CA GLY A 59 6.92 15.33 3.45
C GLY A 59 6.53 14.79 4.83
N ASN A 60 5.55 15.44 5.47
CA ASN A 60 4.99 15.02 6.76
C ASN A 60 4.13 13.75 6.67
N PHE A 61 3.58 13.49 5.49
CA PHE A 61 2.76 12.35 5.17
C PHE A 61 3.32 11.63 3.96
N VAL A 62 3.17 10.31 3.94
CA VAL A 62 3.59 9.47 2.83
C VAL A 62 2.36 8.75 2.28
N VAL A 63 2.12 8.92 0.99
CA VAL A 63 1.10 8.17 0.28
C VAL A 63 1.79 7.09 -0.53
N ILE A 64 1.44 5.85 -0.22
CA ILE A 64 1.92 4.67 -0.94
C ILE A 64 0.83 4.29 -1.93
N MET A 65 1.16 4.27 -3.22
CA MET A 65 0.22 3.93 -4.29
C MET A 65 0.91 3.19 -5.43
N ASP A 66 0.11 2.46 -6.21
CA ASP A 66 0.53 1.98 -7.53
C ASP A 66 0.60 3.18 -8.50
N ALA A 67 1.28 3.02 -9.64
CA ALA A 67 1.51 4.10 -10.60
C ALA A 67 0.24 4.56 -11.37
N ASP A 68 -0.95 4.09 -11.00
CA ASP A 68 -2.22 4.36 -11.68
C ASP A 68 -2.98 5.61 -11.15
N LEU A 69 -2.31 6.46 -10.36
CA LEU A 69 -2.67 7.84 -9.97
C LEU A 69 -4.12 8.05 -9.46
N SER A 70 -4.81 7.00 -9.02
CA SER A 70 -6.21 7.10 -8.68
C SER A 70 -6.41 7.62 -7.23
N HIS A 71 -7.53 8.30 -6.95
CA HIS A 71 -8.13 8.55 -5.62
C HIS A 71 -7.40 9.31 -4.47
N HIS A 72 -6.25 9.96 -4.67
CA HIS A 72 -5.45 10.59 -3.60
C HIS A 72 -6.15 11.74 -2.81
N ASP A 73 -7.04 12.52 -3.43
CA ASP A 73 -7.72 13.63 -2.76
C ASP A 73 -8.61 13.19 -1.57
N MET A 74 -9.23 12.01 -1.65
CA MET A 74 -10.12 11.52 -0.58
C MET A 74 -9.34 11.14 0.68
N PHE A 75 -8.15 10.57 0.52
CA PHE A 75 -7.29 10.19 1.63
C PHE A 75 -6.86 11.41 2.44
N ILE A 76 -6.44 12.47 1.74
CA ILE A 76 -5.98 13.70 2.36
C ILE A 76 -7.14 14.40 3.08
N ARG A 77 -8.33 14.47 2.45
CA ARG A 77 -9.53 15.03 3.09
C ARG A 77 -9.87 14.27 4.37
N LYS A 78 -9.94 12.94 4.30
CA LYS A 78 -10.23 12.10 5.47
C LYS A 78 -9.21 12.31 6.58
N GLN A 79 -7.91 12.37 6.24
CA GLN A 79 -6.86 12.63 7.22
C GLN A 79 -7.03 14.00 7.89
N ARG A 80 -7.34 15.06 7.12
CA ARG A 80 -7.58 16.40 7.67
C ARG A 80 -8.81 16.46 8.56
N GLU A 81 -9.87 15.73 8.21
CA GLU A 81 -11.12 15.65 8.98
C GLU A 81 -10.93 14.95 10.33
N THR A 82 -10.23 13.82 10.34
CA THR A 82 -10.19 12.92 11.52
C THR A 82 -8.90 13.00 12.32
N GLY A 83 -7.83 13.57 11.74
CA GLY A 83 -6.50 13.55 12.33
C GLY A 83 -5.81 12.18 12.28
N ALA A 84 -6.37 11.20 11.57
CA ALA A 84 -5.91 9.82 11.57
C ALA A 84 -4.41 9.68 11.26
N SER A 85 -3.81 8.66 11.88
CA SER A 85 -2.41 8.28 11.65
C SER A 85 -2.23 7.55 10.33
N ILE A 86 -3.25 6.80 9.92
CA ILE A 86 -3.31 6.04 8.68
C ILE A 86 -4.69 6.23 8.06
N VAL A 87 -4.74 6.48 6.76
CA VAL A 87 -5.96 6.38 5.96
C VAL A 87 -5.75 5.31 4.91
N THR A 88 -6.57 4.27 4.91
CA THR A 88 -6.46 3.15 3.97
C THR A 88 -7.62 3.14 2.98
N GLY A 89 -7.31 2.81 1.74
CA GLY A 89 -8.32 2.53 0.73
C GLY A 89 -8.91 1.15 0.97
N THR A 90 -10.23 1.04 0.90
CA THR A 90 -10.93 -0.23 1.02
C THR A 90 -11.92 -0.43 -0.11
N ARG A 91 -11.98 -1.67 -0.60
CA ARG A 91 -12.95 -2.11 -1.62
C ARG A 91 -14.25 -2.60 -1.01
N TYR A 92 -14.36 -2.72 0.31
CA TYR A 92 -15.42 -3.47 0.99
C TYR A 92 -16.43 -2.61 1.76
N VAL A 93 -16.13 -1.33 2.00
CA VAL A 93 -17.10 -0.38 2.57
C VAL A 93 -18.03 0.19 1.49
N ARG A 94 -19.14 0.80 1.91
CA ARG A 94 -20.12 1.41 0.99
C ARG A 94 -19.44 2.44 0.08
N GLY A 95 -19.62 2.29 -1.23
CA GLY A 95 -18.99 3.12 -2.26
C GLY A 95 -17.65 2.58 -2.78
N GLY A 96 -17.09 1.54 -2.14
CA GLY A 96 -15.94 0.79 -2.65
C GLY A 96 -16.38 -0.35 -3.58
N GLY A 97 -15.44 -0.87 -4.36
CA GLY A 97 -15.74 -2.01 -5.24
C GLY A 97 -14.58 -2.52 -6.06
N VAL A 98 -14.84 -3.60 -6.78
CA VAL A 98 -13.89 -4.20 -7.74
C VAL A 98 -14.57 -4.39 -9.10
N HIS A 99 -13.93 -3.92 -10.16
CA HIS A 99 -14.37 -4.09 -11.55
C HIS A 99 -13.40 -5.00 -12.30
N GLY A 100 -13.93 -5.89 -13.15
CA GLY A 100 -13.12 -6.82 -13.96
C GLY A 100 -12.76 -8.15 -13.28
N TRP A 101 -13.01 -8.32 -11.98
CA TRP A 101 -12.72 -9.59 -11.29
C TRP A 101 -13.77 -10.67 -11.57
N ASN A 102 -13.31 -11.90 -11.85
CA ASN A 102 -14.17 -13.07 -11.86
C ASN A 102 -14.70 -13.40 -10.44
N LEU A 103 -15.79 -14.17 -10.38
CA LEU A 103 -16.45 -14.49 -9.10
C LEU A 103 -15.52 -15.22 -8.13
N MET A 104 -14.70 -16.14 -8.62
CA MET A 104 -13.74 -16.89 -7.79
C MET A 104 -12.73 -15.96 -7.11
N ARG A 105 -12.15 -15.01 -7.84
CA ARG A 105 -11.21 -14.02 -7.29
C ARG A 105 -11.87 -13.13 -6.25
N LYS A 106 -13.13 -12.72 -6.47
CA LYS A 106 -13.92 -11.96 -5.48
C LYS A 106 -14.11 -12.77 -4.20
N LEU A 107 -14.48 -14.04 -4.31
CA LEU A 107 -14.70 -14.93 -3.16
C LEU A 107 -13.40 -15.20 -2.41
N THR A 108 -12.31 -15.55 -3.10
CA THR A 108 -11.00 -15.79 -2.47
C THR A 108 -10.51 -14.58 -1.69
N SER A 109 -10.60 -13.39 -2.29
CA SER A 109 -10.16 -12.15 -1.65
C SER A 109 -11.04 -11.77 -0.46
N ARG A 110 -12.36 -11.96 -0.56
CA ARG A 110 -13.28 -11.71 0.56
C ARG A 110 -13.07 -12.71 1.69
N GLY A 111 -12.88 -13.99 1.38
CA GLY A 111 -12.59 -15.04 2.36
C GLY A 111 -11.28 -14.79 3.11
N ALA A 112 -10.22 -14.39 2.40
CA ALA A 112 -8.94 -14.04 3.01
C ALA A 112 -9.07 -12.85 3.99
N ASN A 113 -9.84 -11.81 3.64
CA ASN A 113 -10.08 -10.67 4.52
C ASN A 113 -10.96 -11.06 5.73
N VAL A 114 -12.03 -11.82 5.54
CA VAL A 114 -12.89 -12.29 6.66
C VAL A 114 -12.08 -13.11 7.66
N LEU A 115 -11.23 -14.03 7.16
CA LEU A 115 -10.37 -14.84 8.02
C LEU A 115 -9.40 -13.98 8.84
N ALA A 116 -8.71 -13.05 8.19
CA ALA A 116 -7.76 -12.16 8.86
C ALA A 116 -8.45 -11.17 9.82
N GLN A 117 -9.63 -10.65 9.48
CA GLN A 117 -10.43 -9.82 10.37
C GLN A 117 -10.85 -10.59 11.62
N THR A 118 -11.31 -11.83 11.47
CA THR A 118 -11.80 -12.65 12.58
C THR A 118 -10.67 -13.04 13.53
N LEU A 119 -9.50 -13.42 12.98
CA LEU A 119 -8.39 -13.91 13.78
C LEU A 119 -7.52 -12.78 14.37
N LEU A 120 -7.28 -11.71 13.61
CA LEU A 120 -6.34 -10.66 14.01
C LEU A 120 -7.04 -9.43 14.58
N TRP A 121 -8.35 -9.30 14.36
CA TRP A 121 -9.20 -8.19 14.82
C TRP A 121 -8.56 -6.79 14.68
N PRO A 122 -8.13 -6.38 13.47
CA PRO A 122 -7.41 -5.13 13.29
C PRO A 122 -8.33 -3.89 13.26
N GLY A 123 -9.66 -4.07 13.23
CA GLY A 123 -10.62 -2.96 13.15
C GLY A 123 -10.68 -2.27 11.77
N VAL A 124 -10.22 -2.95 10.71
CA VAL A 124 -10.14 -2.43 9.33
C VAL A 124 -10.70 -3.45 8.35
N SER A 125 -11.42 -3.01 7.33
CA SER A 125 -12.12 -3.88 6.38
C SER A 125 -11.25 -4.46 5.26
N ASP A 126 -10.17 -3.78 4.85
CA ASP A 126 -9.26 -4.25 3.79
C ASP A 126 -7.81 -4.31 4.26
N LEU A 127 -7.30 -5.53 4.48
CA LEU A 127 -5.92 -5.78 4.90
C LEU A 127 -4.96 -5.98 3.73
N THR A 128 -5.53 -6.07 2.53
CA THR A 128 -4.84 -6.52 1.33
C THR A 128 -4.58 -5.40 0.32
N GLY A 129 -5.23 -4.24 0.50
CA GLY A 129 -4.94 -3.03 -0.26
C GLY A 129 -3.64 -2.37 0.19
N SER A 130 -2.82 -1.94 -0.76
CA SER A 130 -1.56 -1.21 -0.52
C SER A 130 -1.72 0.31 -0.57
N PHE A 131 -2.86 0.81 -1.09
CA PHE A 131 -3.08 2.23 -1.23
C PHE A 131 -3.44 2.88 0.10
N ARG A 132 -2.46 3.55 0.70
CA ARG A 132 -2.54 4.06 2.06
C ARG A 132 -1.79 5.38 2.19
N LEU A 133 -2.39 6.30 2.93
CA LEU A 133 -1.73 7.48 3.46
C LEU A 133 -1.29 7.19 4.89
N TYR A 134 -0.05 7.55 5.23
CA TYR A 134 0.50 7.45 6.57
C TYR A 134 1.06 8.78 7.02
N ARG A 135 1.00 9.08 8.32
CA ARG A 135 1.98 9.98 8.95
C ARG A 135 3.37 9.37 8.77
N LYS A 136 4.37 10.18 8.39
CA LYS A 136 5.72 9.67 8.11
C LYS A 136 6.33 8.91 9.29
N SER A 137 6.19 9.43 10.51
CA SER A 137 6.67 8.77 11.73
C SER A 137 5.99 7.42 11.98
N VAL A 138 4.69 7.33 11.72
CA VAL A 138 3.90 6.09 11.87
C VAL A 138 4.34 5.05 10.84
N LEU A 139 4.54 5.45 9.59
CA LEU A 139 5.06 4.54 8.56
C LEU A 139 6.43 3.97 8.96
N GLN A 140 7.33 4.83 9.47
CA GLN A 140 8.65 4.41 9.92
C GLN A 140 8.60 3.40 11.07
N ASP A 141 7.80 3.69 12.10
CA ASP A 141 7.65 2.81 13.26
C ASP A 141 7.04 1.45 12.88
N VAL A 142 5.98 1.45 12.07
CA VAL A 142 5.32 0.21 11.65
C VAL A 142 6.24 -0.63 10.77
N ILE A 143 6.91 -0.03 9.78
CA ILE A 143 7.87 -0.76 8.92
C ILE A 143 8.97 -1.43 9.75
N ASN A 144 9.51 -0.74 10.76
CA ASN A 144 10.57 -1.29 11.61
C ASN A 144 10.10 -2.48 12.46
N SER A 145 8.79 -2.61 12.69
CA SER A 145 8.20 -3.74 13.40
C SER A 145 7.88 -4.93 12.48
N CYS A 146 7.92 -4.76 11.16
CA CYS A 146 7.56 -5.80 10.20
C CYS A 146 8.73 -6.73 9.88
N VAL A 147 8.46 -8.03 9.79
CA VAL A 147 9.45 -9.05 9.37
C VAL A 147 9.08 -9.74 8.05
N SER A 148 7.81 -9.66 7.65
CA SER A 148 7.31 -10.38 6.47
C SER A 148 7.78 -9.73 5.17
N LYS A 149 7.76 -10.54 4.12
CA LYS A 149 8.05 -10.11 2.75
C LYS A 149 6.84 -10.41 1.87
N GLY A 150 6.84 -9.86 0.65
CA GLY A 150 5.80 -10.15 -0.34
C GLY A 150 4.42 -9.62 0.07
N TYR A 151 3.38 -10.38 -0.26
CA TYR A 151 1.98 -9.97 -0.05
C TYR A 151 1.60 -9.83 1.43
N VAL A 152 2.14 -10.70 2.28
CA VAL A 152 1.90 -10.72 3.74
C VAL A 152 2.30 -9.40 4.40
N PHE A 153 3.33 -8.73 3.87
CA PHE A 153 3.82 -7.47 4.40
C PHE A 153 2.72 -6.39 4.49
N GLN A 154 1.80 -6.32 3.53
CA GLN A 154 0.71 -5.32 3.55
C GLN A 154 -0.29 -5.57 4.68
N MET A 155 -0.58 -6.84 4.97
CA MET A 155 -1.44 -7.24 6.08
C MET A 155 -0.73 -6.95 7.41
N GLU A 156 0.53 -7.36 7.55
CA GLU A 156 1.33 -7.14 8.76
C GLU A 156 1.40 -5.66 9.13
N MET A 157 1.60 -4.77 8.15
CA MET A 157 1.63 -3.31 8.38
C MET A 157 0.37 -2.82 9.11
N ILE A 158 -0.84 -3.18 8.66
CA ILE A 158 -2.08 -2.70 9.30
C ILE A 158 -2.33 -3.39 10.63
N VAL A 159 -2.06 -4.69 10.72
CA VAL A 159 -2.25 -5.45 11.96
C VAL A 159 -1.35 -4.87 13.06
N ARG A 160 -0.05 -4.65 12.77
CA ARG A 160 0.87 -4.04 13.73
C ARG A 160 0.50 -2.60 14.05
N ALA A 161 0.05 -1.82 13.06
CA ALA A 161 -0.39 -0.45 13.31
C ALA A 161 -1.60 -0.38 14.26
N SER A 162 -2.61 -1.22 14.03
CA SER A 162 -3.79 -1.35 14.87
C SER A 162 -3.40 -1.76 16.30
N ARG A 163 -2.47 -2.70 16.44
CA ARG A 163 -2.02 -3.21 17.74
C ARG A 163 -1.15 -2.25 18.53
N LYS A 164 -0.44 -1.36 17.82
CA LYS A 164 0.24 -0.20 18.41
C LYS A 164 -0.74 0.92 18.80
N GLY A 165 -2.04 0.76 18.56
CA GLY A 165 -3.08 1.73 18.93
C GLY A 165 -3.15 2.95 18.01
N TYR A 166 -2.59 2.88 16.81
CA TYR A 166 -2.72 3.98 15.86
C TYR A 166 -4.17 4.10 15.35
N HIS A 167 -4.64 5.34 15.21
CA HIS A 167 -5.95 5.62 14.63
C HIS A 167 -5.91 5.40 13.11
N ILE A 168 -6.73 4.46 12.64
CA ILE A 168 -6.83 4.07 11.23
C ILE A 168 -8.24 4.41 10.73
N GLU A 169 -8.31 5.12 9.60
CA GLU A 169 -9.56 5.44 8.91
C GLU A 169 -9.62 4.80 7.54
N GLU A 170 -10.83 4.61 7.03
CA GLU A 170 -11.07 3.96 5.75
C GLU A 170 -11.73 4.92 4.75
N VAL A 171 -11.28 4.88 3.49
CA VAL A 171 -11.94 5.55 2.37
C VAL A 171 -12.32 4.53 1.30
N PRO A 172 -13.55 4.60 0.74
CA PRO A 172 -13.94 3.69 -0.33
C PRO A 172 -13.08 3.95 -1.58
N ILE A 173 -12.52 2.88 -2.15
CA ILE A 173 -11.83 2.93 -3.45
C ILE A 173 -12.45 1.93 -4.41
N THR A 174 -12.39 2.27 -5.70
CA THR A 174 -12.76 1.33 -6.77
C THR A 174 -11.49 0.80 -7.40
N PHE A 175 -11.28 -0.50 -7.26
CA PHE A 175 -10.15 -1.17 -7.92
C PHE A 175 -10.60 -1.68 -9.28
N VAL A 176 -9.95 -1.22 -10.33
CA VAL A 176 -10.16 -1.71 -11.70
C VAL A 176 -9.03 -2.68 -12.03
N ASP A 177 -9.36 -3.89 -12.46
CA ASP A 177 -8.34 -4.85 -12.86
C ASP A 177 -7.49 -4.29 -14.01
N ARG A 178 -6.18 -4.59 -14.00
CA ARG A 178 -5.30 -4.15 -15.08
C ARG A 178 -5.76 -4.78 -16.39
N VAL A 179 -5.85 -3.97 -17.46
CA VAL A 179 -6.12 -4.47 -18.83
C VAL A 179 -4.97 -5.39 -19.31
N TYR A 180 -3.76 -5.19 -18.78
CA TYR A 180 -2.57 -5.97 -19.10
C TYR A 180 -1.91 -6.55 -17.84
N GLY A 181 -1.66 -7.86 -17.84
CA GLY A 181 -0.95 -8.59 -16.80
C GLY A 181 -1.73 -9.80 -16.27
N SER A 182 -1.10 -10.98 -16.26
CA SER A 182 -1.69 -12.18 -15.66
C SER A 182 -1.69 -12.07 -14.13
N SER A 183 -2.83 -12.41 -13.51
CA SER A 183 -2.96 -12.51 -12.06
C SER A 183 -1.93 -13.50 -11.52
N LYS A 184 -0.99 -13.01 -10.70
CA LYS A 184 0.07 -13.85 -10.10
C LYS A 184 -0.41 -14.71 -8.94
N LEU A 185 -1.65 -14.50 -8.45
CA LEU A 185 -2.29 -15.24 -7.34
C LEU A 185 -2.32 -16.76 -7.59
N GLY A 186 -1.24 -17.45 -7.22
CA GLY A 186 -1.07 -18.90 -7.23
C GLY A 186 -1.20 -19.51 -5.83
N GLY A 187 -1.19 -20.84 -5.76
CA GLY A 187 -1.34 -21.58 -4.49
C GLY A 187 -0.23 -21.28 -3.47
N SER A 188 0.98 -20.94 -3.92
CA SER A 188 2.09 -20.56 -3.05
C SER A 188 1.82 -19.29 -2.24
N GLU A 189 1.17 -18.28 -2.83
CA GLU A 189 0.86 -17.03 -2.13
C GLU A 189 -0.27 -17.22 -1.11
N ILE A 190 -1.20 -18.16 -1.36
CA ILE A 190 -2.21 -18.55 -0.37
C ILE A 190 -1.54 -19.17 0.85
N VAL A 191 -0.58 -20.08 0.65
CA VAL A 191 0.18 -20.71 1.75
C VAL A 191 1.00 -19.67 2.52
N GLU A 192 1.68 -18.77 1.83
CA GLU A 192 2.40 -17.66 2.47
C GLU A 192 1.47 -16.76 3.28
N TYR A 193 0.29 -16.44 2.73
CA TYR A 193 -0.73 -15.66 3.44
C TYR A 193 -1.17 -16.34 4.73
N LEU A 194 -1.51 -17.62 4.69
CA LEU A 194 -1.94 -18.38 5.88
C LEU A 194 -0.82 -18.49 6.92
N LYS A 195 0.43 -18.72 6.51
CA LYS A 195 1.59 -18.72 7.41
C LYS A 195 1.79 -17.36 8.06
N GLY A 196 1.66 -16.28 7.29
CA GLY A 196 1.71 -14.91 7.80
C GLY A 196 0.62 -14.63 8.82
N LEU A 197 -0.59 -15.11 8.56
CA LEU A 197 -1.74 -14.97 9.45
C LEU A 197 -1.50 -15.70 10.78
N ALA A 198 -1.02 -16.95 10.74
CA ALA A 198 -0.66 -17.72 11.93
C ALA A 198 0.49 -17.07 12.71
N TYR A 199 1.52 -16.57 12.02
CA TYR A 199 2.63 -15.85 12.64
C TYR A 199 2.13 -14.59 13.35
N LEU A 200 1.29 -13.78 12.71
CA LEU A 200 0.74 -12.58 13.33
C LEU A 200 -0.12 -12.94 14.53
N LEU A 201 -0.95 -13.98 14.45
CA LEU A 201 -1.78 -14.41 15.58
C LEU A 201 -0.96 -14.74 16.84
N VAL A 202 0.27 -15.26 16.68
CA VAL A 202 1.14 -15.64 17.81
C VAL A 202 2.07 -14.51 18.26
N THR A 203 2.34 -13.53 17.40
CA THR A 203 3.28 -12.42 17.68
C THR A 203 2.60 -11.08 17.92
N THR A 204 1.28 -11.09 17.99
CA THR A 204 0.40 -9.96 18.27
C THR A 204 -0.21 -10.10 19.65
#